data_AF-A0A5J5WDX8-F1
#
_entry.id   AF-A0A5J5WDX8-F1
#
_cell.length_a   1.000
_cell.length_b   1.000
_cell.length_c   1.000
_cell.angle_alpha   90.00
_cell.angle_beta   90.00
_cell.angle_gamma   90.00
#
_symmetry.space_group_name_H-M   'P 1'
#
loop_
_entity.id
_entity.type
_entity.pdbx_description
1 polymer ?
#
loop_
_entity_poly.entity_id
_entity_poly.type
_entity_poly.pdbx_seq_one_letter_code
_entity_poly.pdbx_strand_id
1 'polypeptide(L)'
;ALLIGLWSVWVSGVLLIALSLYATQRLPLSTNPIFSHTSFSDLDTPKITIFTAPAPFTGSSGTKQSLAIRSWLALSPQISVILFSQHHSAASFAKSLGSRALVESAIDFT
;
A
#
# COMPACT_ATOMS: atom_id res chain seq x y z
N ALA A 1 -24.65 51.03 4.00
CA ALA A 1 -24.31 50.02 5.04
C ALA A 1 -24.42 48.59 4.51
N LEU A 2 -25.58 48.15 3.99
CA LEU A 2 -25.80 46.75 3.55
C LEU A 2 -24.88 46.28 2.39
N LEU A 3 -24.63 47.13 1.39
CA LEU A 3 -23.72 46.83 0.27
C LEU A 3 -22.26 46.60 0.71
N ILE A 4 -21.79 47.39 1.69
CA ILE A 4 -20.45 47.27 2.26
C ILE A 4 -20.34 45.99 3.12
N GLY A 5 -21.40 45.65 3.85
CA GLY A 5 -21.48 44.39 4.58
C GLY A 5 -21.41 43.18 3.66
N LEU A 6 -22.14 43.20 2.54
CA LEU A 6 -22.16 42.10 1.57
C LEU A 6 -20.78 41.90 0.91
N TRP A 7 -20.11 43.00 0.55
CA TRP A 7 -18.74 42.97 0.02
C TRP A 7 -17.74 42.41 1.03
N SER A 8 -17.86 42.80 2.30
CA SER A 8 -17.00 42.29 3.37
C SER A 8 -17.18 40.78 3.58
N VAL A 9 -18.42 40.29 3.52
CA VAL A 9 -18.72 38.85 3.61
C VAL A 9 -18.12 38.08 2.43
N TRP A 10 -18.23 38.63 1.21
CA TRP A 10 -17.66 37.99 0.02
C TRP A 10 -16.13 37.92 0.06
N VAL A 11 -15.47 39.03 0.39
CA VAL A 11 -14.01 39.11 0.47
C VAL A 11 -13.47 38.20 1.57
N SER A 12 -14.11 38.17 2.74
CA SER A 12 -13.72 37.29 3.83
C SER A 12 -13.93 35.81 3.49
N GLY A 13 -15.01 35.47 2.79
CA GLY A 13 -15.25 34.10 2.30
C GLY A 13 -14.15 33.63 1.34
N VAL A 14 -13.82 34.42 0.33
CA VAL A 14 -12.74 34.10 -0.62
C VAL A 14 -11.39 33.98 0.09
N LEU A 15 -11.11 34.88 1.04
CA LEU A 15 -9.88 34.83 1.84
C LEU A 15 -9.78 33.53 2.66
N LEU A 16 -10.87 33.12 3.32
CA LEU A 16 -10.90 31.88 4.11
C LEU A 16 -10.74 30.64 3.23
N ILE A 17 -11.33 30.62 2.03
CA ILE A 17 -11.15 29.52 1.07
C ILE A 17 -9.69 29.42 0.63
N ALA A 18 -9.07 30.55 0.27
CA ALA A 18 -7.66 30.60 -0.11
C ALA A 18 -6.75 30.14 1.04
N LEU A 19 -7.04 30.57 2.28
CA LEU A 19 -6.30 30.16 3.48
C LEU A 19 -6.44 28.66 3.75
N SER A 20 -7.63 28.10 3.55
CA SER A 20 -7.92 26.66 3.70
C SER A 20 -7.18 25.83 2.65
N LEU A 21 -7.21 26.25 1.39
CA LEU A 21 -6.46 25.59 0.31
C LEU A 21 -4.97 25.69 0.53
N TYR A 22 -4.47 26.85 0.97
CA TYR A 22 -3.07 27.04 1.31
C TYR A 22 -2.64 26.14 2.48
N ALA A 23 -3.46 26.03 3.53
CA ALA A 23 -3.23 25.11 4.62
C ALA A 23 -3.24 23.65 4.14
N THR A 24 -4.12 23.30 3.20
CA THR A 24 -4.20 21.95 2.59
C THR A 24 -2.99 21.64 1.72
N GLN A 25 -2.46 22.61 0.99
CA GLN A 25 -1.21 22.46 0.22
C GLN A 25 0.02 22.41 1.12
N ARG A 26 -0.02 23.09 2.27
CA ARG A 26 1.05 23.10 3.28
C ARG A 26 0.97 21.97 4.28
N LEU A 27 -0.16 21.28 4.37
CA LEU A 27 -0.25 19.99 5.04
C LEU A 27 0.75 19.10 4.30
N PRO A 28 1.86 18.71 4.94
CA PRO A 28 2.74 17.73 4.32
C PRO A 28 1.83 16.53 4.03
N LEU A 29 1.77 16.11 2.76
CA LEU A 29 1.23 14.79 2.42
C LEU A 29 1.83 13.87 3.47
N SER A 30 0.97 13.30 4.33
CA SER A 30 1.38 12.52 5.50
C SER A 30 2.20 11.34 4.99
N THR A 31 3.47 11.64 4.78
CA THR A 31 4.51 10.70 4.46
C THR A 31 4.72 10.11 5.81
N ASN A 32 4.02 9.00 6.05
CA ASN A 32 4.15 8.23 7.27
C ASN A 32 5.66 8.18 7.61
N PRO A 33 6.08 8.74 8.75
CA PRO A 33 7.50 8.82 9.11
C PRO A 33 8.15 7.45 9.30
N ILE A 34 7.38 6.36 9.15
CA ILE A 34 7.88 5.01 8.95
C ILE A 34 8.89 4.96 7.77
N PHE A 35 8.78 5.85 6.77
CA PHE A 35 9.60 5.78 5.55
C PHE A 35 10.63 6.90 5.36
N SER A 36 10.73 7.90 6.24
CA SER A 36 11.54 9.12 5.97
C SER A 36 12.75 9.36 6.88
N HIS A 37 13.15 8.38 7.69
CA HIS A 37 14.44 8.44 8.40
C HIS A 37 15.27 7.20 8.09
N THR A 38 16.25 7.32 7.20
CA THR A 38 17.50 6.55 7.27
C THR A 38 18.57 7.24 6.43
N SER A 39 19.21 8.25 7.02
CA SER A 39 20.64 8.49 6.80
C SER A 39 21.41 7.51 7.69
N PHE A 40 21.25 6.22 7.43
CA PHE A 40 22.10 5.15 7.96
C PHE A 40 22.35 4.22 6.77
N SER A 41 23.47 4.49 6.11
CA SER A 41 24.16 3.59 5.20
C SER A 41 24.21 2.17 5.78
N ASP A 42 23.65 1.21 5.04
CA ASP A 42 23.89 -0.24 5.11
C ASP A 42 23.43 -1.08 6.31
N LEU A 43 22.50 -0.59 7.16
CA LEU A 43 21.81 -1.47 8.11
C LEU A 43 20.29 -1.35 8.02
N ASP A 44 19.72 -2.36 7.35
CA ASP A 44 18.37 -2.90 7.54
C ASP A 44 17.18 -1.95 7.44
N THR A 45 16.75 -1.68 6.20
CA THR A 45 15.30 -1.56 5.98
C THR A 45 14.64 -2.87 6.41
N PRO A 46 13.64 -2.87 7.30
CA PRO A 46 13.05 -4.10 7.83
C PRO A 46 12.46 -4.92 6.69
N LYS A 47 13.11 -6.04 6.37
CA LYS A 47 12.65 -6.97 5.33
C LYS A 47 11.59 -7.87 5.95
N ILE A 48 10.34 -7.69 5.53
CA ILE A 48 9.20 -8.45 6.04
C ILE A 48 8.93 -9.61 5.09
N THR A 49 9.03 -10.83 5.60
CA THR A 49 8.69 -12.05 4.84
C THR A 49 7.40 -12.64 5.39
N ILE A 50 6.37 -12.70 4.54
CA ILE A 50 5.07 -13.27 4.88
C ILE A 50 5.01 -14.71 4.38
N PHE A 51 4.79 -15.64 5.29
CA PHE A 51 4.66 -17.07 5.04
C PHE A 51 3.18 -17.42 4.96
N THR A 52 2.73 -17.97 3.83
CA THR A 52 1.32 -18.31 3.64
C THR A 52 1.16 -19.63 2.89
N ALA A 53 0.15 -20.41 3.26
CA ALA A 53 -0.22 -21.65 2.60
C ALA A 53 -1.59 -21.46 1.92
N PRO A 54 -1.63 -20.90 0.70
CA PRO A 54 -2.88 -20.67 0.01
C PRO A 54 -3.44 -22.00 -0.53
N ALA A 55 -4.76 -22.12 -0.48
CA ALA A 55 -5.45 -23.12 -1.27
C ALA A 55 -5.17 -22.91 -2.78
N PRO A 56 -5.44 -23.90 -3.64
CA PRO A 56 -5.29 -23.73 -5.08
C PRO A 56 -5.97 -22.45 -5.58
N PHE A 57 -5.25 -21.67 -6.41
CA PHE A 57 -5.75 -20.44 -7.02
C PHE A 57 -6.79 -20.71 -8.13
N THR A 58 -7.85 -21.44 -7.80
CA THR A 58 -8.95 -21.81 -8.68
C THR A 58 -10.26 -21.26 -8.11
N GLY A 59 -11.18 -20.88 -9.00
CA GLY A 59 -12.49 -20.35 -8.61
C GLY A 59 -12.45 -19.03 -7.82
N SER A 60 -13.52 -18.77 -7.06
CA SER A 60 -13.72 -17.51 -6.33
C SER A 60 -12.73 -17.30 -5.17
N SER A 61 -12.27 -18.39 -4.54
CA SER A 61 -11.27 -18.36 -3.47
C SER A 61 -9.90 -17.92 -3.99
N GLY A 62 -9.48 -18.39 -5.17
CA GLY A 62 -8.22 -17.98 -5.79
C GLY A 62 -8.17 -16.48 -6.12
N THR A 63 -9.28 -15.88 -6.56
CA THR A 63 -9.36 -14.42 -6.80
C THR A 63 -9.19 -13.62 -5.51
N LYS A 64 -9.78 -14.08 -4.40
CA LYS A 64 -9.63 -13.41 -3.09
C LYS A 64 -8.20 -13.50 -2.57
N GLN A 65 -7.59 -14.69 -2.65
CA GLN A 65 -6.22 -14.93 -2.22
C GLN A 65 -5.21 -14.13 -3.05
N SER A 66 -5.38 -14.11 -4.38
CA SER A 66 -4.51 -13.32 -5.25
C SER A 66 -4.60 -11.82 -4.98
N LEU A 67 -5.80 -11.30 -4.69
CA LEU A 67 -5.98 -9.91 -4.30
C LEU A 67 -5.33 -9.59 -2.95
N ALA A 68 -5.42 -10.50 -1.98
CA ALA A 68 -4.76 -10.35 -0.68
C ALA A 68 -3.23 -10.31 -0.81
N ILE A 69 -2.65 -11.22 -1.59
CA ILE A 69 -1.18 -11.23 -1.79
C ILE A 69 -0.73 -9.96 -2.52
N ARG A 70 -1.50 -9.49 -3.51
CA ARG A 70 -1.22 -8.23 -4.20
C ARG A 70 -1.31 -7.03 -3.27
N SER A 71 -2.29 -6.99 -2.36
CA SER A 71 -2.39 -5.90 -1.40
C SER A 71 -1.21 -5.88 -0.43
N TRP A 72 -0.74 -7.05 0.02
CA TRP A 72 0.46 -7.15 0.85
C TRP A 72 1.71 -6.65 0.11
N LEU A 73 1.91 -7.05 -1.15
CA LEU A 73 3.06 -6.58 -1.94
C LEU A 73 2.99 -5.08 -2.29
N ALA A 74 1.79 -4.50 -2.34
CA ALA A 74 1.59 -3.09 -2.62
C ALA A 74 1.92 -2.17 -1.41
N LEU A 75 1.93 -2.71 -0.18
CA LEU A 75 2.21 -1.92 1.03
C LEU A 75 3.64 -1.39 1.10
N SER A 76 4.62 -2.17 0.67
CA SER A 76 6.03 -1.76 0.65
C SER A 76 6.83 -2.63 -0.32
N PRO A 77 7.82 -2.08 -1.04
CA PRO A 77 8.72 -2.85 -1.90
C PRO A 77 9.58 -3.86 -1.13
N GLN A 78 9.72 -3.71 0.20
CA GLN A 78 10.54 -4.58 1.06
C GLN A 78 9.79 -5.84 1.51
N ILE A 79 8.50 -5.97 1.19
CA ILE A 79 7.71 -7.16 1.54
C ILE A 79 7.93 -8.24 0.49
N SER A 80 8.31 -9.44 0.97
CA SER A 80 8.35 -10.68 0.18
C SER A 80 7.35 -11.68 0.72
N VAL A 81 6.73 -12.46 -0.17
CA VAL A 81 5.74 -13.48 0.19
C VAL A 81 6.26 -14.84 -0.23
N ILE A 82 6.22 -15.81 0.68
CA ILE A 82 6.56 -17.21 0.44
C ILE A 82 5.27 -18.01 0.51
N LEU A 83 4.91 -18.62 -0.62
CA LEU A 83 3.71 -19.44 -0.78
C LEU A 83 4.10 -20.92 -0.64
N PHE A 84 3.54 -21.60 0.36
CA PHE A 84 3.66 -23.05 0.50
C PHE A 84 2.52 -23.73 -0.24
N SER A 85 2.83 -24.42 -1.33
CA SER A 85 1.84 -25.19 -2.09
C SER A 85 2.49 -26.13 -3.08
N GLN A 86 1.98 -27.36 -3.18
CA GLN A 86 2.35 -28.31 -4.23
C GLN A 86 1.59 -28.07 -5.55
N HIS A 87 0.55 -27.23 -5.52
CA HIS A 87 -0.34 -27.07 -6.66
C HIS A 87 0.25 -26.12 -7.72
N HIS A 88 0.21 -26.54 -8.99
CA HIS A 88 0.80 -25.80 -10.13
C HIS A 88 0.27 -24.36 -10.28
N SER A 89 -0.94 -24.09 -9.80
CA SER A 89 -1.55 -22.75 -9.83
C SER A 89 -0.83 -21.75 -8.92
N ALA A 90 -0.18 -22.19 -7.85
CA ALA A 90 0.62 -21.32 -6.99
C ALA A 90 1.92 -20.90 -7.70
N ALA A 91 2.57 -21.83 -8.40
CA ALA A 91 3.78 -21.57 -9.18
C ALA A 91 3.51 -20.60 -10.35
N SER A 92 2.39 -20.77 -11.07
CA SER A 92 2.01 -19.85 -12.15
C SER A 92 1.65 -18.46 -11.59
N PHE A 93 0.98 -18.40 -10.44
CA PHE A 93 0.65 -17.14 -9.78
C PHE A 93 1.91 -16.39 -9.32
N ALA A 94 2.84 -17.05 -8.64
CA ALA A 94 4.07 -16.42 -8.17
C ALA A 94 4.94 -15.88 -9.31
N LYS A 95 5.02 -16.60 -10.44
CA LYS A 95 5.68 -16.08 -11.66
C LYS A 95 5.10 -14.74 -12.12
N SER A 96 3.79 -14.53 -11.95
CA SER A 96 3.15 -13.25 -12.31
C SER A 96 3.43 -12.11 -11.34
N LEU A 97 3.91 -12.41 -10.11
CA LEU A 97 4.26 -11.41 -9.08
C LEU A 97 5.75 -11.06 -9.07
N GLY A 98 6.57 -11.72 -9.90
CA GLY A 98 8.00 -11.44 -10.05
C GLY A 98 8.85 -11.97 -8.90
N SER A 99 10.03 -11.37 -8.68
CA SER A 99 11.05 -11.83 -7.71
C SER A 99 10.64 -11.71 -6.23
N ARG A 100 9.46 -11.16 -5.95
CA ARG A 100 8.95 -10.89 -4.59
C ARG A 100 8.02 -11.97 -4.06
N ALA A 101 7.57 -12.88 -4.92
CA ALA A 101 6.76 -14.03 -4.55
C ALA A 101 7.53 -15.31 -4.86
N LEU A 102 7.88 -16.06 -3.82
CA LEU A 102 8.54 -17.36 -3.94
C LEU A 102 7.54 -18.46 -3.64
N VAL A 103 7.69 -19.60 -4.30
CA VAL A 103 6.87 -20.79 -4.05
C VAL A 103 7.76 -21.86 -3.50
N GLU A 104 7.38 -22.36 -2.33
CA GLU A 104 7.97 -23.53 -1.72
C GLU A 104 7.03 -24.71 -1.97
N SER A 105 7.48 -25.66 -2.79
CA SER A 105 6.71 -26.83 -3.18
C SER A 105 7.04 -28.06 -2.35
N ALA A 106 8.07 -28.02 -1.50
CA ALA A 106 8.43 -29.17 -0.66
C ALA A 106 7.50 -29.37 0.54
N ILE A 107 6.74 -28.33 0.92
CA ILE A 107 5.88 -28.33 2.10
C ILE A 107 4.44 -28.03 1.68
N ASP A 108 3.51 -28.87 2.13
CA ASP A 108 2.08 -28.65 1.97
C ASP A 108 1.39 -28.69 3.33
N PHE A 109 0.49 -27.73 3.55
CA PHE A 109 -0.32 -27.62 4.77
C PHE A 109 -1.82 -27.88 4.49
N THR A 110 -2.15 -28.28 3.25
CA THR A 110 -3.53 -28.61 2.83
C THR A 110 -3.91 -30.06 3.06
#